data_AF-A0A534LMK6-F1
#
_entry.id   AF-A0A534LMK6-F1
#
_cell.length_a   1.000
_cell.length_b   1.000
_cell.length_c   1.000
_cell.angle_alpha   90.00
_cell.angle_beta   90.00
_cell.angle_gamma   90.00
#
_symmetry.space_group_name_H-M   'P 1'
#
loop_
_entity.id
_entity.type
_entity.pdbx_description
1 polymer ?
#
loop_
_entity_poly.entity_id
_entity_poly.type
_entity_poly.pdbx_seq_one_letter_code
_entity_poly.pdbx_strand_id
1 'polypeptide(L)'
;MSHAVEYREVAKADAPKLVPFFEAFYGQWFGEPVTSNSVQRRIDQARGIETFVVAEREGKLLGFASLRLVPSLDLTPYAELSDLFVAGLYRRQGVGRGLLGFIEQRARERGADRLILTTGLKNVEAQWFYRAVGFEDHALAMKKSIGVSKAGNPREIRAPQRSVLWRRVDATGTESFLLSRDDTGWHLEGNVVALLDREPAHIRYRVACDPSWRARSAQISQDRAGVQREVHITVREDGRWWVEGEEDARLRPCTDVDLEISPSTNTIPIRRLNLALGQDSEVIAAWVRFPALTVEPLPQRYTRTGANQYRYASRDFVTNLEVDDLGLVTRYEGGWSREAVADPGSSTLK
;
A
#
# COMPACT_ATOMS: atom_id res chain seq x y z
N MET A 1 4.71 38.88 -6.19
CA MET A 1 5.18 38.51 -4.83
C MET A 1 4.22 37.44 -4.30
N SER A 2 4.61 36.17 -4.31
CA SER A 2 3.75 35.10 -3.77
C SER A 2 3.61 35.28 -2.26
N HIS A 3 2.39 35.43 -1.76
CA HIS A 3 2.16 35.54 -0.33
C HIS A 3 2.44 34.19 0.34
N ALA A 4 3.19 34.24 1.45
CA ALA A 4 3.58 33.04 2.21
C ALA A 4 2.34 32.34 2.78
N VAL A 5 2.42 31.02 2.96
CA VAL A 5 1.38 30.25 3.65
C VAL A 5 1.51 30.52 5.15
N GLU A 6 0.41 30.93 5.78
CA GLU A 6 0.30 31.11 7.22
C GLU A 6 -0.25 29.83 7.86
N TYR A 7 0.32 29.44 9.00
CA TYR A 7 -0.12 28.29 9.79
C TYR A 7 -0.57 28.80 11.16
N ARG A 8 -1.81 28.51 11.54
CA ARG A 8 -2.40 29.03 12.77
C ARG A 8 -3.43 28.07 13.35
N GLU A 9 -3.74 28.23 14.63
CA GLU A 9 -4.86 27.54 15.25
C GLU A 9 -6.20 27.99 14.65
N VAL A 10 -7.18 27.09 14.66
CA VAL A 10 -8.51 27.34 14.10
C VAL A 10 -9.28 28.37 14.94
N ALA A 11 -9.91 29.33 14.27
CA ALA A 11 -10.83 30.29 14.88
C ALA A 11 -12.29 29.84 14.67
N LYS A 12 -13.22 30.32 15.51
CA LYS A 12 -14.67 30.08 15.31
C LYS A 12 -15.15 30.51 13.91
N ALA A 13 -14.58 31.59 13.39
CA ALA A 13 -14.93 32.12 12.07
C ALA A 13 -14.53 31.19 10.90
N ASP A 14 -13.68 30.17 11.15
CA ASP A 14 -13.22 29.24 10.10
C ASP A 14 -14.20 28.10 9.83
N ALA A 15 -15.18 27.83 10.72
CA ALA A 15 -16.08 26.69 10.57
C ALA A 15 -16.80 26.65 9.20
N PRO A 16 -17.33 27.77 8.65
CA PRO A 16 -17.89 27.75 7.29
C PRO A 16 -16.86 27.43 6.21
N LYS A 17 -15.61 27.86 6.37
CA LYS A 17 -14.52 27.60 5.41
C LYS A 17 -14.05 26.15 5.44
N LEU A 18 -14.24 25.46 6.57
CA LEU A 18 -13.81 24.07 6.80
C LEU A 18 -14.81 23.02 6.29
N VAL A 19 -16.06 23.38 6.00
CA VAL A 19 -17.08 22.49 5.45
C VAL A 19 -16.57 21.64 4.28
N PRO A 20 -16.01 22.20 3.18
CA PRO A 20 -15.54 21.39 2.05
C PRO A 20 -14.37 20.46 2.40
N PHE A 21 -13.55 20.83 3.40
CA PHE A 21 -12.44 19.99 3.86
C PHE A 21 -12.95 18.81 4.67
N PHE A 22 -13.94 19.03 5.54
CA PHE A 22 -14.57 17.99 6.33
C PHE A 22 -15.39 17.04 5.46
N GLU A 23 -16.08 17.54 4.42
CA GLU A 23 -16.74 16.71 3.41
C GLU A 23 -15.75 15.83 2.67
N ALA A 24 -14.64 16.40 2.20
CA ALA A 24 -13.64 15.64 1.45
C ALA A 24 -12.87 14.63 2.32
N PHE A 25 -12.64 14.95 3.60
CA PHE A 25 -11.83 14.14 4.50
C PHE A 25 -12.66 13.08 5.24
N TYR A 26 -13.74 13.49 5.92
CA TYR A 26 -14.58 12.56 6.67
C TYR A 26 -15.70 11.98 5.81
N GLY A 27 -16.29 12.76 4.90
CA GLY A 27 -17.37 12.32 4.01
C GLY A 27 -18.47 11.55 4.76
N GLN A 28 -18.77 10.33 4.30
CA GLN A 28 -19.76 9.45 4.94
C GLN A 28 -19.44 9.07 6.40
N TRP A 29 -18.18 9.18 6.83
CA TRP A 29 -17.74 8.87 8.20
C TRP A 29 -17.97 10.03 9.17
N PHE A 30 -18.46 11.18 8.69
CA PHE A 30 -18.78 12.30 9.56
C PHE A 30 -19.93 11.97 10.52
N GLY A 31 -20.87 11.12 10.09
CA GLY A 31 -22.00 10.61 10.89
C GLY A 31 -23.24 11.52 10.90
N GLU A 32 -23.16 12.71 10.33
CA GLU A 32 -24.26 13.66 10.13
C GLU A 32 -23.95 14.50 8.86
N PRO A 33 -24.89 15.33 8.36
CA PRO A 33 -24.57 16.29 7.30
C PRO A 33 -23.46 17.26 7.72
N VAL A 34 -22.49 17.49 6.83
CA VAL A 34 -21.40 18.44 7.06
C VAL A 34 -21.93 19.85 6.80
N THR A 35 -22.09 20.63 7.85
CA THR A 35 -22.59 22.01 7.79
C THR A 35 -21.69 22.88 8.67
N SER A 36 -21.72 24.20 8.48
CA SER A 36 -20.96 25.12 9.35
C SER A 36 -21.26 24.88 10.83
N ASN A 37 -22.51 24.58 11.18
CA ASN A 37 -22.92 24.31 12.56
C ASN A 37 -22.39 22.98 13.09
N SER A 38 -22.42 21.90 12.30
CA SER A 38 -21.88 20.60 12.75
C SER A 38 -20.35 20.59 12.81
N VAL A 39 -19.67 21.29 11.89
CA VAL A 39 -18.23 21.53 11.95
C VAL A 39 -17.86 22.35 13.19
N GLN A 40 -18.55 23.48 13.45
CA GLN A 40 -18.30 24.31 14.63
C GLN A 40 -18.50 23.50 15.92
N ARG A 41 -19.58 22.70 16.00
CA ARG A 41 -19.87 21.85 17.15
C ARG A 41 -18.74 20.84 17.41
N ARG A 42 -18.17 20.24 16.37
CA ARG A 42 -17.09 19.25 16.50
C ARG A 42 -15.78 19.90 16.92
N ILE A 43 -15.47 21.08 16.38
CA ILE A 43 -14.37 21.91 16.87
C ILE A 43 -14.56 22.22 18.35
N ASP A 44 -15.75 22.66 18.76
CA ASP A 44 -16.05 22.98 20.17
C ASP A 44 -15.95 21.77 21.09
N GLN A 45 -16.40 20.58 20.65
CA GLN A 45 -16.29 19.34 21.41
C GLN A 45 -14.85 18.90 21.63
N ALA A 46 -13.98 19.13 20.66
CA ALA A 46 -12.59 18.73 20.74
C ALA A 46 -11.69 19.79 21.41
N ARG A 47 -12.22 20.99 21.71
CA ARG A 47 -11.47 22.02 22.41
C ARG A 47 -10.96 21.53 23.77
N GLY A 48 -9.71 21.87 24.06
CA GLY A 48 -9.03 21.46 25.28
C GLY A 48 -8.47 20.03 25.24
N ILE A 49 -8.82 19.24 24.22
CA ILE A 49 -8.29 17.89 23.99
C ILE A 49 -7.37 17.92 22.77
N GLU A 50 -7.89 18.44 21.66
CA GLU A 50 -7.15 18.56 20.41
C GLU A 50 -6.82 20.03 20.11
N THR A 51 -5.77 20.21 19.31
CA THR A 51 -5.38 21.48 18.73
C THR A 51 -5.47 21.38 17.23
N PHE A 52 -6.50 22.02 16.71
CA PHE A 52 -6.79 22.12 15.30
C PHE A 52 -6.03 23.31 14.71
N VAL A 53 -5.30 23.04 13.65
CA VAL A 53 -4.50 24.03 12.93
C VAL A 53 -4.91 24.04 11.46
N VAL A 54 -4.86 25.22 10.86
CA VAL A 54 -5.19 25.43 9.45
C VAL A 54 -4.00 26.08 8.74
N ALA A 55 -3.84 25.74 7.47
CA ALA A 55 -2.96 26.44 6.56
C ALA A 55 -3.80 27.43 5.74
N GLU A 56 -3.41 28.69 5.71
CA GLU A 56 -4.13 29.76 5.04
C GLU A 56 -3.22 30.53 4.09
N ARG A 57 -3.77 30.95 2.95
CA ARG A 57 -3.14 31.91 2.04
C ARG A 57 -4.20 32.83 1.48
N GLU A 58 -4.00 34.14 1.63
CA GLU A 58 -4.90 35.18 1.10
C GLU A 58 -6.38 34.95 1.47
N GLY A 59 -6.67 34.63 2.74
CA GLY A 59 -8.04 34.41 3.22
C GLY A 59 -8.60 33.00 2.97
N LYS A 60 -7.89 32.17 2.19
CA LYS A 60 -8.33 30.83 1.76
C LYS A 60 -7.59 29.74 2.53
N LEU A 61 -8.36 28.81 3.11
CA LEU A 61 -7.80 27.62 3.72
C LEU A 61 -7.26 26.68 2.62
N LEU A 62 -6.15 26.02 2.91
CA LEU A 62 -5.45 25.10 2.01
C LEU A 62 -5.46 23.65 2.55
N GLY A 63 -5.59 23.51 3.87
CA GLY A 63 -5.59 22.24 4.58
C GLY A 63 -5.70 22.45 6.08
N PHE A 64 -5.82 21.36 6.81
CA PHE A 64 -5.87 21.36 8.27
C PHE A 64 -5.08 20.18 8.83
N ALA A 65 -4.71 20.28 10.09
CA ALA A 65 -4.21 19.17 10.88
C ALA A 65 -4.75 19.28 12.32
N SER A 66 -4.72 18.19 13.06
CA SER A 66 -5.03 18.18 14.49
C SER A 66 -3.97 17.38 15.25
N LEU A 67 -3.58 17.91 16.41
CA LEU A 67 -2.81 17.14 17.39
C LEU A 67 -3.58 16.99 18.68
N ARG A 68 -3.29 15.92 19.43
CA ARG A 68 -3.64 15.82 20.85
C ARG A 68 -2.40 15.51 21.68
N LEU A 69 -2.30 16.12 22.85
CA LEU A 69 -1.25 15.80 23.81
C LEU A 69 -1.76 14.65 24.70
N VAL A 70 -0.98 13.58 24.80
CA VAL A 70 -1.30 12.43 25.63
C VAL A 70 -0.38 12.44 26.85
N PRO A 71 -0.92 12.62 28.07
CA PRO A 71 -0.18 12.41 29.29
C PRO A 71 0.31 10.96 29.36
N SER A 72 1.60 10.76 29.65
CA SER A 72 2.18 9.44 29.85
C SER A 72 2.44 9.21 31.33
N LEU A 73 2.24 7.97 31.80
CA LEU A 73 2.57 7.57 33.16
C LEU A 73 4.06 7.19 33.33
N ASP A 74 4.80 6.96 32.24
CA ASP A 74 6.17 6.45 32.30
C ASP A 74 7.22 7.57 32.40
N LEU A 75 7.09 8.66 31.64
CA LEU A 75 8.14 9.71 31.56
C LEU A 75 7.57 11.10 31.23
N THR A 76 7.48 11.41 29.93
CA THR A 76 7.11 12.69 29.31
C THR A 76 5.84 12.49 28.48
N PRO A 77 4.95 13.50 28.39
CA PRO A 77 3.85 13.47 27.45
C PRO A 77 4.35 13.21 26.03
N TYR A 78 3.49 12.63 25.21
CA TYR A 78 3.74 12.56 23.76
C TYR A 78 2.59 13.22 23.02
N ALA A 79 2.83 13.64 21.79
CA ALA A 79 1.77 14.14 20.93
C ALA A 79 1.33 13.05 19.94
N GLU A 80 0.05 13.06 19.61
CA GLU A 80 -0.50 12.29 18.51
C GLU A 80 -1.00 13.23 17.42
N LEU A 81 -0.58 13.00 16.17
CA LEU A 81 -1.20 13.61 14.99
C LEU A 81 -2.46 12.81 14.66
N SER A 82 -3.62 13.36 15.02
CA SER A 82 -4.91 12.70 14.83
C SER A 82 -5.36 12.81 13.36
N ASP A 83 -5.29 14.01 12.78
CA ASP A 83 -5.70 14.29 11.41
C ASP A 83 -4.66 15.14 10.67
N LEU A 84 -4.50 14.86 9.37
CA LEU A 84 -3.75 15.71 8.44
C LEU A 84 -4.40 15.63 7.07
N PHE A 85 -4.79 16.79 6.53
CA PHE A 85 -5.43 16.87 5.24
C PHE A 85 -5.04 18.14 4.47
N VAL A 86 -4.76 17.98 3.19
CA VAL A 86 -4.52 19.08 2.24
C VAL A 86 -5.45 18.90 1.06
N ALA A 87 -6.21 19.95 0.71
CA ALA A 87 -7.10 19.91 -0.43
C ALA A 87 -6.30 19.64 -1.73
N GLY A 88 -6.89 18.88 -2.65
CA GLY A 88 -6.19 18.34 -3.83
C GLY A 88 -5.40 19.39 -4.62
N LEU A 89 -5.98 20.58 -4.81
CA LEU A 89 -5.38 21.71 -5.54
C LEU A 89 -4.10 22.27 -4.91
N TYR A 90 -3.84 21.98 -3.62
CA TYR A 90 -2.71 22.52 -2.86
C TYR A 90 -1.71 21.44 -2.41
N ARG A 91 -1.92 20.19 -2.85
CA ARG A 91 -0.98 19.09 -2.58
C ARG A 91 0.34 19.32 -3.34
N ARG A 92 1.43 18.75 -2.80
CA ARG A 92 2.79 18.83 -3.36
C ARG A 92 3.35 20.26 -3.50
N GLN A 93 2.77 21.23 -2.79
CA GLN A 93 3.25 22.62 -2.70
C GLN A 93 3.89 22.92 -1.33
N GLY A 94 4.28 21.89 -0.57
CA GLY A 94 4.86 22.04 0.77
C GLY A 94 3.86 22.30 1.90
N VAL A 95 2.56 22.48 1.62
CA VAL A 95 1.53 22.78 2.63
C VAL A 95 1.47 21.73 3.75
N GLY A 96 1.51 20.44 3.41
CA GLY A 96 1.50 19.36 4.40
C GLY A 96 2.73 19.35 5.30
N ARG A 97 3.92 19.64 4.74
CA ARG A 97 5.16 19.78 5.54
C ARG A 97 5.07 20.95 6.51
N GLY A 98 4.52 22.09 6.07
CA GLY A 98 4.38 23.25 6.95
C GLY A 98 3.32 23.06 8.05
N LEU A 99 2.19 22.39 7.74
CA LEU A 99 1.22 21.98 8.76
C LEU A 99 1.88 21.10 9.82
N LEU A 100 2.61 20.08 9.38
CA LEU A 100 3.31 19.18 10.28
C LEU A 100 4.37 19.90 11.12
N GLY A 101 5.17 20.78 10.51
CA GLY A 101 6.16 21.58 11.24
C GLY A 101 5.53 22.45 12.34
N PHE A 102 4.36 23.03 12.07
CA PHE A 102 3.60 23.78 13.08
C PHE A 102 3.06 22.87 14.20
N ILE A 103 2.57 21.67 13.85
CA ILE A 103 2.14 20.65 14.81
C ILE A 103 3.31 20.23 15.72
N GLU A 104 4.48 19.95 15.15
CA GLU A 104 5.68 19.58 15.91
C GLU A 104 6.13 20.68 16.85
N GLN A 105 6.13 21.95 16.38
CA GLN A 105 6.44 23.08 17.24
C GLN A 105 5.47 23.14 18.43
N ARG A 106 4.16 23.00 18.18
CA ARG A 106 3.15 23.03 19.23
C ARG A 106 3.28 21.86 20.21
N ALA A 107 3.65 20.69 19.71
CA ALA A 107 3.92 19.52 20.54
C ALA A 107 5.10 19.78 21.49
N ARG A 108 6.23 20.30 20.97
CA ARG A 108 7.42 20.64 21.76
C ARG A 108 7.13 21.71 22.81
N GLU A 109 6.40 22.78 22.44
CA GLU A 109 5.98 23.84 23.38
C GLU A 109 5.14 23.31 24.54
N ARG A 110 4.45 22.18 24.36
CA ARG A 110 3.61 21.53 25.37
C ARG A 110 4.31 20.37 26.08
N GLY A 111 5.63 20.25 25.91
CA GLY A 111 6.46 19.27 26.62
C GLY A 111 6.43 17.87 26.02
N ALA A 112 5.91 17.68 24.80
CA ALA A 112 6.05 16.41 24.11
C ALA A 112 7.46 16.24 23.53
N ASP A 113 8.05 15.07 23.74
CA ASP A 113 9.35 14.71 23.15
C ASP A 113 9.25 13.85 21.88
N ARG A 114 8.06 13.31 21.61
CA ARG A 114 7.76 12.47 20.45
C ARG A 114 6.37 12.75 19.89
N LEU A 115 6.25 12.58 18.58
CA LEU A 115 5.01 12.68 17.82
C LEU A 115 4.69 11.32 17.21
N ILE A 116 3.51 10.79 17.49
CA ILE A 116 3.04 9.49 17.01
C ILE A 116 1.84 9.72 16.08
N LEU A 117 1.66 8.84 15.09
CA LEU A 117 0.47 8.84 14.24
C LEU A 117 0.03 7.42 13.93
N THR A 118 -1.21 7.29 13.47
CA THR A 118 -1.69 6.05 12.85
C THR A 118 -2.14 6.35 11.43
N THR A 119 -1.78 5.48 10.50
CA THR A 119 -2.23 5.58 9.10
C THR A 119 -2.65 4.22 8.59
N GLY A 120 -3.59 4.19 7.65
CA GLY A 120 -4.11 2.94 7.10
C GLY A 120 -3.05 2.21 6.26
N LEU A 121 -3.05 0.88 6.30
CA LEU A 121 -2.13 0.04 5.51
C LEU A 121 -2.21 0.30 4.00
N LYS A 122 -3.38 0.72 3.49
CA LYS A 122 -3.59 1.08 2.08
C LYS A 122 -3.24 2.54 1.75
N ASN A 123 -2.95 3.38 2.75
CA ASN A 123 -2.67 4.81 2.56
C ASN A 123 -1.18 5.04 2.23
N VAL A 124 -0.74 4.44 1.13
CA VAL A 124 0.67 4.39 0.71
C VAL A 124 1.24 5.80 0.52
N GLU A 125 0.49 6.74 -0.07
CA GLU A 125 0.94 8.13 -0.24
C GLU A 125 1.24 8.82 1.10
N ALA A 126 0.38 8.64 2.11
CA ALA A 126 0.64 9.21 3.43
C ALA A 126 1.82 8.53 4.13
N GLN A 127 1.96 7.20 4.03
CA GLN A 127 3.10 6.46 4.58
C GLN A 127 4.44 7.00 4.03
N TRP A 128 4.52 7.22 2.71
CA TRP A 128 5.68 7.86 2.08
C TRP A 128 5.92 9.27 2.60
N PHE A 129 4.88 10.09 2.66
CA PHE A 129 4.99 11.45 3.17
C PHE A 129 5.56 11.47 4.59
N TYR A 130 5.05 10.62 5.48
CA TYR A 130 5.49 10.55 6.88
C TYR A 130 6.93 10.06 7.01
N ARG A 131 7.33 9.02 6.27
CA ARG A 131 8.74 8.57 6.27
C ARG A 131 9.69 9.63 5.73
N ALA A 132 9.29 10.34 4.67
CA ALA A 132 10.08 11.43 4.08
C ALA A 132 10.24 12.66 4.99
N VAL A 133 9.51 12.75 6.10
CA VAL A 133 9.64 13.81 7.10
C VAL A 133 10.12 13.28 8.46
N GLY A 134 10.64 12.04 8.50
CA GLY A 134 11.34 11.49 9.65
C GLY A 134 10.51 10.60 10.58
N PHE A 135 9.29 10.22 10.20
CA PHE A 135 8.58 9.16 10.94
C PHE A 135 9.14 7.79 10.60
N GLU A 136 9.22 6.94 11.63
CA GLU A 136 9.65 5.55 11.53
C GLU A 136 8.55 4.61 12.02
N ASP A 137 8.62 3.35 11.62
CA ASP A 137 7.67 2.33 12.07
C ASP A 137 7.92 2.04 13.56
N HIS A 138 6.99 2.44 14.43
CA HIS A 138 7.16 2.34 15.89
C HIS A 138 6.42 1.15 16.52
N ALA A 139 5.16 0.93 16.17
CA ALA A 139 4.31 -0.09 16.81
C ALA A 139 3.12 -0.51 15.92
N LEU A 140 2.52 -1.67 16.23
CA LEU A 140 1.28 -2.16 15.62
C LEU A 140 0.05 -1.47 16.24
N ALA A 141 -0.78 -0.83 15.42
CA ALA A 141 -2.09 -0.34 15.85
C ALA A 141 -3.11 -1.48 15.89
N MET A 142 -3.72 -1.73 17.05
CA MET A 142 -4.73 -2.78 17.25
C MET A 142 -6.07 -2.17 17.64
N LYS A 143 -7.19 -2.73 17.14
CA LYS A 143 -8.55 -2.25 17.41
C LYS A 143 -9.44 -3.38 17.93
N LYS A 144 -10.18 -3.12 19.02
CA LYS A 144 -11.25 -3.97 19.55
C LYS A 144 -12.51 -3.13 19.78
N SER A 145 -13.69 -3.69 19.51
CA SER A 145 -14.97 -3.02 19.85
C SER A 145 -15.25 -3.16 21.35
N ILE A 146 -15.62 -2.06 22.02
CA ILE A 146 -15.86 -2.01 23.49
C ILE A 146 -17.36 -1.82 23.82
N GLY A 147 -18.24 -1.76 22.81
CA GLY A 147 -19.70 -1.68 23.00
C GLY A 147 -20.45 -2.80 22.26
N VAL A 148 -21.76 -2.91 22.50
CA VAL A 148 -22.67 -3.79 21.75
C VAL A 148 -22.90 -3.20 20.35
N SER A 149 -21.87 -3.19 19.53
CA SER A 149 -22.09 -3.43 18.11
C SER A 149 -22.60 -4.87 18.02
N LYS A 150 -23.75 -5.13 17.38
CA LYS A 150 -24.12 -6.50 16.97
C LYS A 150 -22.83 -7.18 16.53
N ALA A 151 -22.44 -8.25 17.20
CA ALA A 151 -21.26 -9.01 16.85
C ALA A 151 -21.49 -9.50 15.42
N GLY A 152 -21.07 -8.70 14.45
CA GLY A 152 -20.82 -9.19 13.13
C GLY A 152 -19.73 -10.24 13.30
N ASN A 153 -19.87 -11.34 12.57
CA ASN A 153 -18.79 -12.27 12.31
C ASN A 153 -17.45 -11.53 12.18
N PRO A 154 -16.31 -12.15 12.54
CA PRO A 154 -15.00 -11.55 12.29
C PRO A 154 -15.02 -10.91 10.89
N ARG A 155 -14.80 -9.59 10.83
CA ARG A 155 -14.76 -8.89 9.55
C ARG A 155 -13.65 -9.56 8.76
N GLU A 156 -14.01 -10.29 7.72
CA GLU A 156 -13.04 -10.74 6.72
C GLU A 156 -12.39 -9.48 6.14
N ILE A 157 -11.13 -9.25 6.52
CA ILE A 157 -10.38 -8.04 6.13
C ILE A 157 -10.18 -8.01 4.61
N ARG A 158 -10.27 -9.20 3.97
CA ARG A 158 -10.47 -9.50 2.54
C ARG A 158 -10.83 -10.98 2.45
N ALA A 159 -11.87 -11.35 1.69
CA ALA A 159 -12.08 -12.74 1.30
C ALA A 159 -11.16 -13.05 0.12
N PRO A 160 -10.14 -13.93 0.26
CA PRO A 160 -9.35 -14.31 -0.89
C PRO A 160 -10.25 -15.04 -1.90
N GLN A 161 -10.01 -14.82 -3.19
CA GLN A 161 -10.62 -15.66 -4.21
C GLN A 161 -9.96 -17.04 -4.24
N ARG A 162 -8.64 -17.09 -4.01
CA ARG A 162 -7.88 -18.34 -3.97
C ARG A 162 -6.64 -18.21 -3.08
N SER A 163 -6.36 -19.28 -2.34
CA SER A 163 -5.12 -19.47 -1.59
C SER A 163 -4.32 -20.61 -2.19
N VAL A 164 -3.00 -20.47 -2.30
CA VAL A 164 -2.12 -21.47 -2.91
C VAL A 164 -0.85 -21.65 -2.07
N LEU A 165 -0.42 -22.90 -1.95
CA LEU A 165 0.92 -23.24 -1.46
C LEU A 165 1.72 -23.85 -2.61
N TRP A 166 2.86 -23.24 -2.92
CA TRP A 166 3.84 -23.78 -3.86
C TRP A 166 5.10 -24.26 -3.14
N ARG A 167 5.75 -25.26 -3.72
CA ARG A 167 7.07 -25.75 -3.33
C ARG A 167 8.03 -25.58 -4.50
N ARG A 168 9.26 -25.16 -4.20
CA ARG A 168 10.37 -25.16 -5.16
C ARG A 168 10.80 -26.58 -5.50
N VAL A 169 11.12 -26.79 -6.76
CA VAL A 169 11.60 -28.08 -7.29
C VAL A 169 13.11 -28.04 -7.52
N ASP A 170 13.64 -26.89 -7.90
CA ASP A 170 15.06 -26.63 -8.14
C ASP A 170 15.89 -26.45 -6.85
N ALA A 171 15.26 -25.94 -5.80
CA ALA A 171 15.90 -25.56 -4.56
C ALA A 171 14.99 -25.75 -3.34
N THR A 172 15.51 -25.49 -2.14
CA THR A 172 14.69 -25.42 -0.92
C THR A 172 13.90 -24.12 -0.89
N GLY A 173 12.58 -24.23 -0.90
CA GLY A 173 11.70 -23.12 -0.60
C GLY A 173 10.23 -23.42 -0.81
N THR A 174 9.40 -22.59 -0.20
CA THR A 174 7.94 -22.59 -0.36
C THR A 174 7.44 -21.17 -0.51
N GLU A 175 6.28 -21.05 -1.16
CA GLU A 175 5.52 -19.81 -1.22
C GLU A 175 4.08 -20.08 -0.78
N SER A 176 3.60 -19.32 0.20
CA SER A 176 2.19 -19.25 0.59
C SER A 176 1.60 -17.96 0.05
N PHE A 177 0.51 -18.06 -0.70
CA PHE A 177 -0.01 -16.98 -1.53
C PHE A 177 -1.52 -16.83 -1.44
N LEU A 178 -1.99 -15.59 -1.55
CA LEU A 178 -3.38 -15.20 -1.61
C LEU A 178 -3.62 -14.30 -2.83
N LEU A 179 -4.62 -14.68 -3.64
CA LEU A 179 -5.20 -13.82 -4.66
C LEU A 179 -6.51 -13.26 -4.14
N SER A 180 -6.67 -11.93 -4.17
CA SER A 180 -7.92 -11.25 -3.83
C SER A 180 -8.25 -10.15 -4.83
N ARG A 181 -9.51 -9.71 -4.81
CA ARG A 181 -10.01 -8.63 -5.65
C ARG A 181 -10.90 -7.71 -4.83
N ASP A 182 -10.77 -6.41 -5.01
CA ASP A 182 -11.70 -5.40 -4.52
C ASP A 182 -12.04 -4.41 -5.65
N ASP A 183 -12.77 -3.34 -5.34
CA ASP A 183 -13.22 -2.34 -6.33
C ASP A 183 -12.05 -1.62 -7.04
N THR A 184 -10.86 -1.65 -6.44
CA THR A 184 -9.66 -0.99 -7.01
C THR A 184 -8.89 -1.90 -7.96
N GLY A 185 -9.14 -3.21 -7.93
CA GLY A 185 -8.49 -4.17 -8.80
C GLY A 185 -8.03 -5.43 -8.07
N TRP A 186 -6.93 -6.01 -8.54
CA TRP A 186 -6.41 -7.30 -8.11
C TRP A 186 -5.26 -7.13 -7.13
N HIS A 187 -5.19 -7.99 -6.12
CA HIS A 187 -4.15 -7.97 -5.09
C HIS A 187 -3.54 -9.36 -4.96
N LEU A 188 -2.24 -9.43 -5.16
CA LEU A 188 -1.41 -10.61 -4.98
C LEU A 188 -0.62 -10.42 -3.70
N GLU A 189 -0.77 -11.32 -2.73
CA GLU A 189 -0.05 -11.28 -1.45
C GLU A 189 0.65 -12.61 -1.23
N GLY A 190 1.94 -12.60 -0.91
CA GLY A 190 2.68 -13.84 -0.73
C GLY A 190 3.78 -13.76 0.31
N ASN A 191 4.09 -14.94 0.86
CA ASN A 191 5.15 -15.17 1.82
C ASN A 191 6.03 -16.29 1.27
N VAL A 192 7.30 -16.00 1.01
CA VAL A 192 8.28 -16.97 0.55
C VAL A 192 9.24 -17.28 1.69
N VAL A 193 9.44 -18.56 1.98
CA VAL A 193 10.50 -19.04 2.87
C VAL A 193 11.41 -19.92 2.04
N ALA A 194 12.66 -19.48 1.84
CA ALA A 194 13.59 -20.15 0.92
C ALA A 194 15.05 -19.96 1.34
N LEU A 195 15.96 -20.66 0.66
CA LEU A 195 17.39 -20.38 0.71
C LEU A 195 17.76 -19.39 -0.41
N LEU A 196 18.37 -18.26 -0.05
CA LEU A 196 19.02 -17.32 -0.98
C LEU A 196 20.51 -17.29 -0.67
N ASP A 197 21.37 -17.60 -1.65
CA ASP A 197 22.81 -17.78 -1.46
C ASP A 197 23.18 -18.69 -0.27
N ARG A 198 22.42 -19.77 -0.07
CA ARG A 198 22.55 -20.73 1.05
C ARG A 198 22.20 -20.18 2.44
N GLU A 199 21.64 -18.98 2.52
CA GLU A 199 21.13 -18.41 3.77
C GLU A 199 19.59 -18.45 3.84
N PRO A 200 19.00 -18.70 5.02
CA PRO A 200 17.57 -18.61 5.21
C PRO A 200 17.08 -17.19 4.91
N ALA A 201 16.02 -17.09 4.10
CA ALA A 201 15.36 -15.84 3.77
C ALA A 201 13.84 -15.97 3.93
N HIS A 202 13.25 -14.92 4.50
CA HIS A 202 11.81 -14.72 4.61
C HIS A 202 11.44 -13.50 3.79
N ILE A 203 10.67 -13.71 2.72
CA ILE A 203 10.21 -12.64 1.83
C ILE A 203 8.71 -12.49 2.00
N ARG A 204 8.24 -11.26 2.16
CA ARG A 204 6.82 -10.92 2.13
C ARG A 204 6.60 -9.92 1.02
N TYR A 205 5.57 -10.10 0.23
CA TYR A 205 5.24 -9.14 -0.81
C TYR A 205 3.74 -8.90 -0.94
N ARG A 206 3.42 -7.72 -1.45
CA ARG A 206 2.09 -7.36 -1.95
C ARG A 206 2.26 -6.66 -3.30
N VAL A 207 1.58 -7.16 -4.32
CA VAL A 207 1.46 -6.50 -5.62
C VAL A 207 -0.01 -6.12 -5.83
N ALA A 208 -0.26 -4.84 -6.11
CA ALA A 208 -1.57 -4.35 -6.46
C ALA A 208 -1.62 -4.03 -7.96
N CYS A 209 -2.66 -4.51 -8.62
CA CYS A 209 -2.94 -4.26 -10.02
C CYS A 209 -4.32 -3.60 -10.18
N ASP A 210 -4.52 -2.85 -11.26
CA ASP A 210 -5.83 -2.34 -11.62
C ASP A 210 -6.77 -3.46 -12.12
N PRO A 211 -8.06 -3.18 -12.41
CA PRO A 211 -8.99 -4.21 -12.89
C PRO A 211 -8.58 -4.91 -14.18
N SER A 212 -7.69 -4.29 -14.97
CA SER A 212 -7.11 -4.81 -16.21
C SER A 212 -5.75 -5.49 -16.00
N TRP A 213 -5.42 -5.85 -14.76
CA TRP A 213 -4.17 -6.55 -14.38
C TRP A 213 -2.89 -5.75 -14.65
N ARG A 214 -2.95 -4.43 -14.82
CA ARG A 214 -1.72 -3.62 -14.91
C ARG A 214 -1.20 -3.31 -13.51
N ALA A 215 0.10 -3.48 -13.28
CA ALA A 215 0.70 -3.22 -11.98
C ALA A 215 0.55 -1.73 -11.58
N ARG A 216 0.22 -1.50 -10.31
CA ARG A 216 0.06 -0.16 -9.71
C ARG A 216 1.02 0.07 -8.57
N SER A 217 1.31 -0.97 -7.80
CA SER A 217 2.36 -0.92 -6.79
C SER A 217 2.85 -2.32 -6.45
N ALA A 218 4.08 -2.38 -5.94
CA ALA A 218 4.61 -3.57 -5.29
C ALA A 218 5.35 -3.15 -4.01
N GLN A 219 5.15 -3.91 -2.94
CA GLN A 219 5.88 -3.77 -1.68
C GLN A 219 6.51 -5.12 -1.41
N ILE A 220 7.81 -5.15 -1.19
CA ILE A 220 8.56 -6.37 -0.92
C ILE A 220 9.43 -6.11 0.30
N SER A 221 9.33 -6.97 1.31
CA SER A 221 10.27 -7.02 2.43
C SER A 221 10.97 -8.37 2.46
N GLN A 222 12.27 -8.34 2.74
CA GLN A 222 13.14 -9.50 2.86
C GLN A 222 13.85 -9.41 4.21
N ASP A 223 13.72 -10.45 5.02
CA ASP A 223 14.62 -10.72 6.15
C ASP A 223 15.55 -11.85 5.73
N ARG A 224 16.85 -11.59 5.76
CA ARG A 224 17.90 -12.58 5.48
C ARG A 224 19.02 -12.40 6.49
N ALA A 225 19.40 -13.49 7.16
CA ALA A 225 20.45 -13.49 8.18
C ALA A 225 20.29 -12.39 9.26
N GLY A 226 19.05 -12.05 9.62
CA GLY A 226 18.72 -11.02 10.61
C GLY A 226 18.80 -9.59 10.08
N VAL A 227 19.04 -9.40 8.77
CA VAL A 227 19.02 -8.09 8.11
C VAL A 227 17.73 -7.96 7.32
N GLN A 228 16.90 -7.01 7.73
CA GLN A 228 15.69 -6.63 7.00
C GLN A 228 16.03 -5.59 5.92
N ARG A 229 15.51 -5.80 4.71
CA ARG A 229 15.53 -4.84 3.60
C ARG A 229 14.17 -4.80 2.93
N GLU A 230 13.84 -3.67 2.35
CA GLU A 230 12.58 -3.48 1.66
C GLU A 230 12.79 -2.77 0.33
N VAL A 231 11.89 -3.03 -0.61
CA VAL A 231 11.77 -2.26 -1.85
C VAL A 231 10.30 -2.02 -2.17
N HIS A 232 10.00 -0.80 -2.55
CA HIS A 232 8.68 -0.28 -2.85
C HIS A 232 8.68 0.29 -4.26
N ILE A 233 7.73 -0.18 -5.05
CA ILE A 233 7.51 0.22 -6.43
C ILE A 233 6.11 0.85 -6.51
N THR A 234 5.99 2.00 -7.15
CA THR A 234 4.69 2.64 -7.42
C THR A 234 4.61 3.09 -8.87
N VAL A 235 3.48 2.85 -9.52
CA VAL A 235 3.18 3.33 -10.86
C VAL A 235 2.17 4.47 -10.74
N ARG A 236 2.56 5.67 -11.15
CA ARG A 236 1.69 6.86 -11.12
C ARG A 236 0.65 6.81 -12.24
N GLU A 237 -0.34 7.68 -12.18
CA GLU A 237 -1.45 7.72 -13.17
C GLU A 237 -0.98 7.94 -14.61
N ASP A 238 0.15 8.63 -14.80
CA ASP A 238 0.79 8.85 -16.10
C ASP A 238 1.62 7.65 -16.61
N GLY A 239 1.60 6.52 -15.90
CA GLY A 239 2.32 5.30 -16.25
C GLY A 239 3.80 5.31 -15.88
N ARG A 240 4.30 6.34 -15.19
CA ARG A 240 5.70 6.40 -14.75
C ARG A 240 5.92 5.58 -13.48
N TRP A 241 7.04 4.85 -13.47
CA TRP A 241 7.45 3.95 -12.42
C TRP A 241 8.41 4.63 -11.45
N TRP A 242 8.15 4.44 -10.17
CA TRP A 242 8.93 5.01 -9.07
C TRP A 242 9.42 3.87 -8.17
N VAL A 243 10.70 3.86 -7.86
CA VAL A 243 11.34 2.89 -6.96
C VAL A 243 11.95 3.68 -5.80
N GLU A 244 11.61 3.33 -4.57
CA GLU A 244 12.09 4.04 -3.37
C GLU A 244 11.85 5.56 -3.39
N GLY A 245 10.73 5.98 -3.98
CA GLY A 245 10.37 7.40 -4.03
C GLY A 245 11.08 8.22 -5.10
N GLU A 246 11.87 7.60 -5.99
CA GLU A 246 12.51 8.24 -7.15
C GLU A 246 12.01 7.64 -8.47
N GLU A 247 11.87 8.45 -9.53
CA GLU A 247 11.46 7.95 -10.85
C GLU A 247 12.58 7.12 -11.48
N ASP A 248 12.27 5.89 -11.92
CA ASP A 248 13.17 5.08 -12.74
C ASP A 248 12.71 5.07 -14.20
N ALA A 249 13.34 5.90 -15.02
CA ALA A 249 13.01 6.03 -16.43
C ALA A 249 13.21 4.72 -17.23
N ARG A 250 14.05 3.79 -16.75
CA ARG A 250 14.30 2.49 -17.41
C ARG A 250 13.09 1.59 -17.34
N LEU A 251 12.20 1.80 -16.37
CA LEU A 251 11.00 1.01 -16.14
C LEU A 251 9.75 1.55 -16.87
N ARG A 252 9.86 2.68 -17.58
CA ARG A 252 8.75 3.22 -18.39
C ARG A 252 8.08 2.23 -19.37
N PRO A 253 8.79 1.30 -20.03
CA PRO A 253 8.15 0.32 -20.89
C PRO A 253 7.50 -0.84 -20.12
N CYS A 254 7.71 -0.94 -18.80
CA CYS A 254 7.17 -2.03 -18.00
C CYS A 254 5.66 -1.90 -17.81
N THR A 255 4.96 -3.03 -17.80
CA THR A 255 3.52 -3.10 -17.48
C THR A 255 3.23 -3.94 -16.23
N ASP A 256 4.09 -4.93 -15.96
CA ASP A 256 3.91 -5.92 -14.91
C ASP A 256 5.08 -5.88 -13.92
N VAL A 257 4.88 -6.43 -12.73
CA VAL A 257 5.95 -6.70 -11.77
C VAL A 257 6.26 -8.18 -11.80
N ASP A 258 7.54 -8.53 -11.80
CA ASP A 258 8.00 -9.91 -11.74
C ASP A 258 8.97 -10.12 -10.59
N LEU A 259 8.77 -11.17 -9.80
CA LEU A 259 9.64 -11.51 -8.68
C LEU A 259 10.44 -12.77 -9.06
N GLU A 260 11.77 -12.66 -9.12
CA GLU A 260 12.68 -13.77 -9.49
C GLU A 260 12.44 -15.07 -8.69
N ILE A 261 11.92 -14.93 -7.47
CA ILE A 261 11.71 -16.01 -6.51
C ILE A 261 10.27 -16.49 -6.43
N SER A 262 9.38 -16.11 -7.35
CA SER A 262 7.96 -16.47 -7.24
C SER A 262 7.35 -16.92 -8.57
N PRO A 263 6.57 -18.01 -8.60
CA PRO A 263 5.74 -18.34 -9.74
C PRO A 263 4.52 -17.41 -9.88
N SER A 264 4.06 -16.76 -8.81
CA SER A 264 2.76 -16.09 -8.78
C SER A 264 2.68 -14.89 -9.72
N THR A 265 3.77 -14.17 -9.94
CA THR A 265 3.79 -12.97 -10.79
C THR A 265 3.53 -13.27 -12.26
N ASN A 266 3.74 -14.52 -12.71
CA ASN A 266 3.37 -14.97 -14.06
C ASN A 266 1.87 -14.85 -14.33
N THR A 267 1.03 -14.88 -13.29
CA THR A 267 -0.42 -14.72 -13.42
C THR A 267 -0.79 -13.36 -13.99
N ILE A 268 0.00 -12.30 -13.71
CA ILE A 268 -0.28 -10.94 -14.15
C ILE A 268 -0.30 -10.84 -15.69
N PRO A 269 0.78 -11.15 -16.43
CA PRO A 269 0.75 -11.12 -17.90
C PRO A 269 -0.22 -12.14 -18.48
N ILE A 270 -0.34 -13.35 -17.90
CA ILE A 270 -1.26 -14.38 -18.39
C ILE A 270 -2.71 -13.86 -18.42
N ARG A 271 -3.14 -13.21 -17.35
CA ARG A 271 -4.51 -12.66 -17.24
C ARG A 271 -4.69 -11.36 -18.01
N ARG A 272 -3.68 -10.50 -18.04
CA ARG A 272 -3.73 -9.23 -18.77
C ARG A 272 -3.76 -9.43 -20.28
N LEU A 273 -2.92 -10.33 -20.80
CA LEU A 273 -2.80 -10.59 -22.22
C LEU A 273 -3.98 -11.42 -22.74
N ASN A 274 -4.51 -12.33 -21.91
CA ASN A 274 -5.65 -13.19 -22.24
C ASN A 274 -5.53 -13.82 -23.65
N LEU A 275 -4.35 -14.38 -23.93
CA LEU A 275 -3.98 -14.85 -25.26
C LEU A 275 -4.93 -15.94 -25.77
N ALA A 276 -5.26 -15.90 -27.05
CA ALA A 276 -5.90 -17.03 -27.73
C ALA A 276 -4.94 -18.22 -27.85
N LEU A 277 -5.46 -19.43 -28.03
CA LEU A 277 -4.63 -20.61 -28.25
C LEU A 277 -3.75 -20.42 -29.51
N GLY A 278 -2.45 -20.68 -29.38
CA GLY A 278 -1.45 -20.48 -30.44
C GLY A 278 -0.95 -19.05 -30.56
N GLN A 279 -1.54 -18.07 -29.85
CA GLN A 279 -1.10 -16.69 -29.86
C GLN A 279 0.11 -16.51 -28.92
N ASP A 280 1.00 -15.61 -29.31
CA ASP A 280 2.09 -15.13 -28.47
C ASP A 280 2.08 -13.60 -28.35
N SER A 281 2.75 -13.09 -27.31
CA SER A 281 2.93 -11.66 -27.09
C SER A 281 4.19 -11.39 -26.25
N GLU A 282 4.84 -10.26 -26.56
CA GLU A 282 5.95 -9.74 -25.76
C GLU A 282 5.45 -8.78 -24.68
N VAL A 283 6.15 -8.80 -23.55
CA VAL A 283 5.93 -7.89 -22.43
C VAL A 283 7.27 -7.51 -21.82
N ILE A 284 7.35 -6.33 -21.23
CA ILE A 284 8.47 -5.95 -20.37
C ILE A 284 7.94 -5.87 -18.93
N ALA A 285 8.56 -6.63 -18.03
CA ALA A 285 8.26 -6.62 -16.60
C ALA A 285 9.31 -5.81 -15.82
N ALA A 286 8.90 -5.18 -14.73
CA ALA A 286 9.80 -4.67 -13.71
C ALA A 286 10.23 -5.85 -12.84
N TRP A 287 11.41 -6.40 -13.14
CA TRP A 287 11.93 -7.61 -12.53
C TRP A 287 12.71 -7.29 -11.25
N VAL A 288 12.21 -7.78 -10.12
CA VAL A 288 12.83 -7.64 -8.81
C VAL A 288 13.79 -8.80 -8.60
N ARG A 289 15.06 -8.46 -8.43
CA ARG A 289 16.15 -9.40 -8.20
C ARG A 289 16.32 -9.69 -6.72
N PHE A 290 16.60 -10.94 -6.39
CA PHE A 290 16.90 -11.36 -5.03
C PHE A 290 18.33 -11.92 -4.97
N PRO A 291 19.07 -11.67 -3.90
CA PRO A 291 18.70 -11.02 -2.63
C PRO A 291 18.91 -9.50 -2.62
N ALA A 292 19.38 -8.93 -3.74
CA ALA A 292 19.82 -7.54 -3.83
C ALA A 292 18.67 -6.52 -3.77
N LEU A 293 17.43 -6.95 -4.06
CA LEU A 293 16.24 -6.10 -4.20
C LEU A 293 16.39 -4.98 -5.25
N THR A 294 17.22 -5.21 -6.26
CA THR A 294 17.32 -4.30 -7.41
C THR A 294 16.20 -4.57 -8.40
N VAL A 295 15.72 -3.51 -9.08
CA VAL A 295 14.67 -3.59 -10.09
C VAL A 295 15.26 -3.31 -11.47
N GLU A 296 15.03 -4.21 -12.43
CA GLU A 296 15.50 -4.06 -13.81
C GLU A 296 14.41 -4.42 -14.83
N PRO A 297 14.37 -3.78 -16.01
CA PRO A 297 13.43 -4.16 -17.07
C PRO A 297 13.81 -5.54 -17.63
N LEU A 298 12.83 -6.44 -17.70
CA LEU A 298 12.99 -7.78 -18.27
C LEU A 298 12.02 -7.97 -19.44
N PRO A 299 12.50 -8.00 -20.69
CA PRO A 299 11.72 -8.48 -21.83
C PRO A 299 11.39 -9.96 -21.67
N GLN A 300 10.13 -10.29 -21.85
CA GLN A 300 9.56 -11.62 -21.71
C GLN A 300 8.61 -11.88 -22.88
N ARG A 301 8.42 -13.16 -23.22
CA ARG A 301 7.44 -13.61 -24.20
C ARG A 301 6.60 -14.73 -23.60
N TYR A 302 5.29 -14.59 -23.72
CA TYR A 302 4.32 -15.62 -23.38
C TYR A 302 3.65 -16.12 -24.65
N THR A 303 3.60 -17.44 -24.83
CA THR A 303 2.87 -18.10 -25.91
C THR A 303 1.88 -19.07 -25.29
N ARG A 304 0.59 -18.99 -25.62
CA ARG A 304 -0.40 -19.97 -25.16
C ARG A 304 -0.33 -21.22 -26.03
N THR A 305 0.25 -22.29 -25.50
CA THR A 305 0.52 -23.54 -26.23
C THR A 305 -0.58 -24.59 -26.05
N GLY A 306 -1.43 -24.44 -25.05
CA GLY A 306 -2.57 -25.32 -24.78
C GLY A 306 -3.68 -24.57 -24.04
N ALA A 307 -4.77 -25.27 -23.72
CA ALA A 307 -5.90 -24.66 -23.00
C ALA A 307 -5.44 -23.98 -21.70
N ASN A 308 -4.60 -24.65 -20.94
CA ASN A 308 -4.06 -24.21 -19.64
C ASN A 308 -2.53 -24.24 -19.63
N GLN A 309 -1.90 -24.09 -20.79
CA GLN A 309 -0.45 -24.23 -20.96
C GLN A 309 0.12 -23.01 -21.67
N TYR A 310 1.22 -22.51 -21.14
CA TYR A 310 1.96 -21.39 -21.67
C TYR A 310 3.43 -21.75 -21.79
N ARG A 311 4.07 -21.29 -22.85
CA ARG A 311 5.53 -21.23 -22.92
C ARG A 311 5.97 -19.84 -22.51
N TYR A 312 6.87 -19.77 -21.54
CA TYR A 312 7.53 -18.55 -21.09
C TYR A 312 8.96 -18.51 -21.65
N ALA A 313 9.39 -17.34 -22.11
CA ALA A 313 10.75 -17.11 -22.55
C ALA A 313 11.24 -15.73 -22.10
N SER A 314 12.47 -15.65 -21.59
CA SER A 314 13.16 -14.40 -21.27
C SER A 314 14.66 -14.58 -21.40
N ARG A 315 15.34 -13.70 -22.15
CA ARG A 315 16.77 -13.88 -22.50
C ARG A 315 16.98 -15.29 -23.07
N ASP A 316 17.93 -16.06 -22.54
CA ASP A 316 18.22 -17.45 -22.97
C ASP A 316 17.38 -18.51 -22.23
N PHE A 317 16.56 -18.09 -21.26
CA PHE A 317 15.75 -19.00 -20.46
C PHE A 317 14.38 -19.24 -21.10
N VAL A 318 13.97 -20.51 -21.16
CA VAL A 318 12.67 -20.95 -21.67
C VAL A 318 12.13 -22.06 -20.79
N THR A 319 10.84 -22.00 -20.47
CA THR A 319 10.15 -23.05 -19.71
C THR A 319 8.67 -23.13 -20.07
N ASN A 320 8.02 -24.22 -19.68
CA ASN A 320 6.58 -24.39 -19.77
C ASN A 320 5.90 -24.16 -18.42
N LEU A 321 4.78 -23.45 -18.49
CA LEU A 321 3.89 -23.16 -17.38
C LEU A 321 2.56 -23.87 -17.62
N GLU A 322 2.08 -24.59 -16.61
CA GLU A 322 0.70 -25.03 -16.52
C GLU A 322 -0.03 -24.10 -15.54
N VAL A 323 -1.27 -23.71 -15.85
CA VAL A 323 -2.06 -22.78 -15.03
C VAL A 323 -3.48 -23.28 -14.76
N ASP A 324 -4.14 -22.71 -13.77
CA ASP A 324 -5.55 -22.95 -13.51
C ASP A 324 -6.48 -21.91 -14.18
N ASP A 325 -7.77 -21.98 -13.86
CA ASP A 325 -8.83 -21.09 -14.34
C ASP A 325 -8.64 -19.61 -13.98
N LEU A 326 -7.84 -19.31 -12.96
CA LEU A 326 -7.46 -17.95 -12.57
C LEU A 326 -6.08 -17.54 -13.12
N GLY A 327 -5.45 -18.38 -13.94
CA GLY A 327 -4.11 -18.14 -14.47
C GLY A 327 -3.02 -18.30 -13.41
N LEU A 328 -3.32 -18.92 -12.26
CA LEU A 328 -2.31 -19.24 -11.25
C LEU A 328 -1.54 -20.47 -11.69
N VAL A 329 -0.22 -20.40 -11.58
CA VAL A 329 0.66 -21.49 -11.97
C VAL A 329 0.36 -22.74 -11.15
N THR A 330 0.14 -23.87 -11.80
CA THR A 330 0.01 -25.19 -11.17
C THR A 330 1.35 -25.93 -11.22
N ARG A 331 2.08 -25.76 -12.31
CA ARG A 331 3.41 -26.31 -12.52
C ARG A 331 4.25 -25.32 -13.33
N TYR A 332 5.41 -24.98 -12.80
CA TYR A 332 6.47 -24.22 -13.45
C TYR A 332 7.60 -25.22 -13.72
N GLU A 333 7.78 -25.63 -14.97
CA GLU A 333 8.75 -26.68 -15.30
C GLU A 333 10.17 -26.31 -14.83
N GLY A 334 10.77 -27.21 -14.06
CA GLY A 334 12.10 -27.02 -13.46
C GLY A 334 12.16 -26.04 -12.29
N GLY A 335 11.08 -25.33 -11.93
CA GLY A 335 11.10 -24.29 -10.89
C GLY A 335 10.19 -24.57 -9.71
N TRP A 336 8.87 -24.66 -9.93
CA TRP A 336 7.86 -24.68 -8.88
C TRP A 336 6.74 -25.67 -9.16
N SER A 337 6.15 -26.22 -8.10
CA SER A 337 4.98 -27.09 -8.17
C SER A 337 3.97 -26.69 -7.11
N ARG A 338 2.69 -26.66 -7.47
CA ARG A 338 1.60 -26.37 -6.54
C ARG A 338 1.31 -27.60 -5.68
N GLU A 339 1.41 -27.44 -4.36
CA GLU A 339 1.17 -28.50 -3.38
C GLU A 339 -0.27 -28.45 -2.82
N ALA A 340 -0.83 -27.26 -2.64
CA ALA A 340 -2.20 -27.10 -2.14
C ALA A 340 -2.90 -25.89 -2.75
N VAL A 341 -4.23 -25.96 -2.85
CA VAL A 341 -5.10 -24.86 -3.26
C VAL A 341 -6.38 -24.88 -2.43
N ALA A 342 -6.89 -23.71 -2.08
CA ALA A 342 -8.18 -23.56 -1.44
C ALA A 342 -8.94 -22.37 -2.03
N ASP A 343 -10.22 -22.58 -2.33
CA ASP A 343 -11.16 -21.54 -2.73
C ASP A 343 -11.99 -21.18 -1.51
N PRO A 344 -11.77 -20.02 -0.86
CA PRO A 344 -12.41 -19.67 0.41
C PRO A 344 -13.95 -19.63 0.36
N GLY A 345 -14.56 -19.65 -0.84
CA GLY A 345 -16.00 -19.77 -1.05
C GLY A 345 -16.55 -21.20 -1.18
N SER A 346 -15.72 -22.25 -1.22
CA SER A 346 -16.17 -23.66 -1.41
C SER A 346 -16.28 -24.45 -0.10
N SER A 347 -16.02 -23.82 1.04
CA SER A 347 -16.16 -24.42 2.36
C SER A 347 -17.64 -24.62 2.69
N THR A 348 -18.21 -25.73 2.21
CA THR A 348 -19.30 -26.40 2.92
C THR A 348 -18.69 -27.06 4.15
N LEU A 349 -18.59 -26.31 5.24
CA LEU A 349 -18.44 -26.90 6.57
C LEU A 349 -19.69 -27.76 6.80
N LYS A 350 -19.50 -29.08 6.80
CA LYS A 350 -20.42 -30.04 7.43
C LYS A 350 -20.13 -30.11 8.92
#